data_AF-A0A9E3YB18-F1
#
_entry.id   AF-A0A9E3YB18-F1
#
_cell.length_a   1.000
_cell.length_b   1.000
_cell.length_c   1.000
_cell.angle_alpha   90.00
_cell.angle_beta   90.00
_cell.angle_gamma   90.00
#
_symmetry.space_group_name_H-M   'P 1'
#
loop_
_entity.id
_entity.type
_entity.pdbx_description
1 polymer ?
#
loop_
_entity_poly.entity_id
_entity_poly.type
_entity_poly.pdbx_seq_one_letter_code
_entity_poly.pdbx_strand_id
1 'polypeptide(L)' 'TGWLTTAAEINPMTRILGLARTGFVDSGVTWSDTWPGLVAIGGCCGLLGLFAWRGMRRYIP' A
#
# COMPACT_ATOMS: atom_id res chain seq x y z
N THR A 1 2.98 0.60 23.19
CA THR A 1 1.72 0.78 22.45
C THR A 1 1.32 2.23 22.51
N GLY A 2 1.34 2.93 21.38
CA GLY A 2 0.99 4.35 21.30
C GLY A 2 0.21 4.62 20.02
N TRP A 3 -0.57 5.70 19.99
CA TRP A 3 -1.44 6.06 18.86
C TRP A 3 -0.68 6.10 17.52
N LEU A 4 0.60 6.46 17.56
CA LEU A 4 1.47 6.56 16.39
C LEU A 4 1.83 5.18 15.81
N THR A 5 2.01 4.16 16.65
CA THR A 5 2.22 2.77 16.21
C THR A 5 0.97 2.23 15.52
N THR A 6 -0.20 2.47 16.11
CA THR A 6 -1.49 2.07 15.52
C THR A 6 -1.74 2.77 14.18
N ALA A 7 -1.42 4.07 14.08
CA ALA A 7 -1.54 4.80 12.82
C ALA A 7 -0.57 4.27 11.75
N ALA A 8 0.65 3.90 12.15
CA ALA A 8 1.65 3.36 11.24
C ALA A 8 1.27 1.98 10.67
N GLU A 9 0.56 1.14 11.44
CA GLU A 9 0.08 -0.18 11.00
C GLU A 9 -1.01 -0.08 9.92
N ILE A 10 -1.80 0.99 9.95
CA ILE A 10 -2.89 1.23 8.99
C ILE A 10 -2.39 1.97 7.75
N ASN A 11 -1.29 2.71 7.86
CA ASN A 11 -0.78 3.52 6.75
C ASN A 11 -0.23 2.65 5.60
N PRO A 12 -0.81 2.72 4.38
CA PRO A 12 -0.36 1.94 3.24
C PRO A 12 1.09 2.24 2.84
N MET A 13 1.60 3.45 3.07
CA MET A 13 3.00 3.79 2.80
C MET A 13 3.97 3.04 3.69
N THR A 14 3.64 2.83 4.97
CA THR A 14 4.47 2.04 5.89
C THR A 14 4.63 0.61 5.36
N ARG A 15 3.54 0.02 4.84
CA ARG A 15 3.55 -1.34 4.27
C ARG A 15 4.35 -1.41 2.96
N ILE A 16 4.26 -0.39 2.12
CA ILE A 16 5.01 -0.31 0.85
C ILE A 16 6.51 -0.13 1.11
N LEU A 17 6.89 0.71 2.06
CA LEU A 17 8.28 0.88 2.48
C LEU A 17 8.82 -0.40 3.14
N GLY A 18 8.00 -1.09 3.92
CA GLY A 18 8.33 -2.40 4.49
C GLY A 18 8.64 -3.43 3.40
N LEU A 19 7.79 -3.52 2.38
CA LEU A 19 8.03 -4.36 1.20
C LEU A 19 9.31 -3.96 0.46
N ALA A 20 9.51 -2.67 0.16
CA ALA A 20 10.70 -2.20 -0.53
C ALA A 20 11.99 -2.52 0.24
N ARG A 21 11.93 -2.51 1.58
CA ARG A 21 13.04 -2.88 2.47
C ARG A 21 13.40 -4.36 2.35
N THR A 22 12.45 -5.27 2.14
CA THR A 22 12.72 -6.73 2.12
C THR A 22 13.76 -7.15 1.08
N GLY A 23 13.96 -6.38 0.00
CA GLY A 23 15.01 -6.63 -0.98
C GLY A 23 16.44 -6.33 -0.51
N PHE A 24 16.60 -5.70 0.65
CA PHE A 24 17.90 -5.29 1.23
C PHE A 24 18.25 -6.03 2.52
N VAL A 25 17.41 -6.95 2.98
CA VAL A 25 17.64 -7.65 4.25
C VAL A 25 18.12 -9.07 3.98
N ASP A 26 19.24 -9.45 4.60
CA ASP A 26 19.91 -10.75 4.42
C ASP A 26 19.09 -11.96 4.91
N SER A 27 18.04 -11.74 5.71
CA SER A 27 17.13 -12.78 6.19
C SER A 27 16.22 -13.37 5.10
N GLY A 28 16.33 -12.88 3.86
CA GLY A 28 15.59 -13.36 2.71
C GLY A 28 14.18 -12.78 2.60
N VAL A 29 13.59 -12.91 1.41
CA VAL A 29 12.22 -12.47 1.13
C VAL A 29 11.25 -13.47 1.76
N THR A 30 10.62 -13.08 2.87
CA THR A 30 9.56 -13.88 3.50
C THR A 30 8.20 -13.49 2.95
N TRP A 31 7.32 -14.47 2.76
CA TRP A 31 5.98 -14.21 2.24
C TRP A 31 5.16 -13.33 3.19
N SER A 32 5.33 -13.50 4.51
CA SER A 32 4.63 -12.74 5.56
C SER A 32 4.86 -11.23 5.48
N ASP A 33 6.05 -10.81 5.05
CA ASP A 33 6.43 -9.41 4.95
C ASP A 33 6.04 -8.80 3.59
N THR A 34 5.84 -9.66 2.59
CA THR A 34 5.64 -9.26 1.19
C THR A 34 4.16 -8.99 0.86
N TRP A 35 3.27 -9.89 1.27
CA TRP A 35 1.85 -9.79 0.92
C TRP A 35 1.15 -8.48 1.37
N PRO A 36 1.45 -7.88 2.55
CA PRO A 36 0.78 -6.65 2.98
C PRO A 36 1.15 -5.46 2.10
N GLY A 37 2.37 -5.41 1.59
CA GLY A 37 2.83 -4.37 0.66
C GLY A 37 2.14 -4.50 -0.70
N LEU A 38 1.99 -5.72 -1.23
CA LEU A 38 1.28 -5.97 -2.49
C LEU A 38 -0.20 -5.55 -2.41
N VAL A 39 -0.87 -5.90 -1.30
CA VAL A 39 -2.26 -5.47 -1.06
C VAL A 39 -2.35 -3.94 -0.96
N ALA A 40 -1.39 -3.29 -0.30
CA ALA A 40 -1.34 -1.83 -0.20
C ALA A 40 -1.17 -1.16 -1.58
N ILE A 41 -0.27 -1.66 -2.43
CA ILE A 41 -0.09 -1.17 -3.81
C ILE A 41 -1.37 -1.36 -4.62
N GLY A 42 -1.92 -2.58 -4.64
CA GLY A 42 -3.16 -2.87 -5.38
C GLY A 42 -4.33 -2.04 -4.90
N GLY A 43 -4.46 -1.84 -3.58
CA GLY A 43 -5.47 -0.97 -2.97
C GLY A 43 -5.32 0.49 -3.38
N CYS A 44 -4.11 1.06 -3.30
CA CYS A 44 -3.85 2.43 -3.72
C CYS A 44 -4.09 2.64 -5.23
N CYS A 45 -3.59 1.74 -6.08
CA CYS A 45 -3.83 1.80 -7.52
C CYS A 45 -5.32 1.67 -7.85
N GLY A 46 -6.04 0.75 -7.19
CA GLY A 46 -7.47 0.57 -7.36
C GLY A 46 -8.29 1.78 -6.92
N LEU A 47 -7.97 2.37 -5.76
CA LEU A 47 -8.64 3.57 -5.25
C LEU A 47 -8.40 4.79 -6.15
N LEU A 48 -7.15 5.04 -6.54
CA LEU A 48 -6.81 6.15 -7.42
C LEU A 48 -7.36 5.94 -8.83
N GLY A 49 -7.32 4.71 -9.34
CA GLY A 49 -7.93 4.35 -10.62
C GLY A 49 -9.44 4.53 -10.62
N LEU A 50 -10.13 4.11 -9.55
CA LEU A 50 -11.56 4.33 -9.35
C LEU A 50 -11.89 5.82 -9.25
N PHE A 51 -11.07 6.58 -8.52
CA PHE A 51 -11.22 8.03 -8.41
C PHE A 51 -11.08 8.72 -9.77
N ALA A 52 -10.03 8.38 -10.53
CA ALA A 52 -9.82 8.89 -11.87
C ALA A 52 -10.97 8.50 -12.81
N TRP A 53 -11.43 7.26 -12.77
CA TRP A 53 -12.54 6.78 -13.58
C TRP A 53 -13.86 7.49 -13.26
N ARG A 54 -14.17 7.70 -11.98
CA ARG A 54 -15.31 8.52 -11.53
C ARG A 54 -15.18 9.95 -12.01
N GLY A 55 -13.98 10.53 -11.96
CA GLY A 55 -13.68 11.87 -12.48
C GLY A 55 -13.96 11.96 -13.97
N MET A 56 -13.40 11.06 -14.78
CA MET A 56 -13.61 11.04 -16.24
C MET A 56 -15.08 10.86 -16.63
N ARG A 57 -15.81 9.96 -15.95
CA ARG A 57 -17.25 9.76 -16.17
C ARG A 57 -18.10 10.99 -15.85
N ARG A 58 -17.62 11.91 -15.01
CA ARG A 58 -18.32 13.15 -14.69
C ARG A 58 -18.19 14.21 -15.80
N TYR A 59 -17.17 14.11 -16.65
CA TYR A 59 -16.88 15.10 -17.69
C TYR A 59 -17.29 14.67 -19.11
N ILE A 60 -17.74 13.44 -19.30
CA ILE A 60 -18.30 12.95 -20.57
C ILE A 60 -19.82 13.21 -20.52
N PRO A 61 -20.36 14.18 -21.30
CA PRO A 61 -21.80 14.48 -21.35
C PRO A 61 -22.63 13.33 -21.93
#